data_AF-A0A2U3LG39-F1
#
_entry.id   AF-A0A2U3LG39-F1
#
_cell.length_a   1.000
_cell.length_b   1.000
_cell.length_c   1.000
_cell.angle_alpha   90.00
_cell.angle_beta   90.00
_cell.angle_gamma   90.00
#
_symmetry.space_group_name_H-M   'P 1'
#
loop_
_entity.id
_entity.type
_entity.pdbx_description
1 polymer ?
#
loop_
_entity_poly.entity_id
_entity_poly.type
_entity_poly.pdbx_seq_one_letter_code
_entity_poly.pdbx_strand_id
1 'polypeptide(L)'
;MSPDGRQIAYSVPEGDTFSIRIGEPGAGVGAARVLCKGCGYAREFSADGRFLLYLPEETTKLDSKRKYTVRLLEVASGKDRPWLEHPSDSVEPWGVFGEDRGWVTIRVVPPGSRNSGITHIVPWREQPVPPSEWIPVNLPPDNSPYSHSPGNSNFLYFFQGPKFMATRFDPQARRFGEPFEVKFVPGSPVAIQPEDSWAVRGPGLVFARKENHSSVWLMKLPE
;
A
#
# COMPACT_ATOMS: atom_id res chain seq x y z
N MET A 1 9.65 -0.22 -4.59
CA MET A 1 10.85 0.53 -5.05
C MET A 1 11.24 1.51 -3.97
N SER A 2 12.53 1.78 -3.75
CA SER A 2 12.99 2.77 -2.78
C SER A 2 12.52 4.18 -3.17
N PRO A 3 12.40 5.11 -2.19
CA PRO A 3 11.98 6.48 -2.45
C PRO A 3 12.82 7.22 -3.50
N ASP A 4 14.13 6.95 -3.54
CA ASP A 4 15.07 7.53 -4.50
C ASP A 4 15.08 6.82 -5.87
N GLY A 5 14.27 5.77 -6.03
CA GLY A 5 14.18 4.99 -7.24
C GLY A 5 15.38 4.08 -7.52
N ARG A 6 16.38 4.01 -6.64
CA ARG A 6 17.64 3.29 -6.91
C ARG A 6 17.61 1.82 -6.55
N GLN A 7 16.61 1.37 -5.79
CA GLN A 7 16.54 0.01 -5.31
C GLN A 7 15.13 -0.58 -5.49
N ILE A 8 15.10 -1.87 -5.79
CA ILE A 8 13.88 -2.68 -5.82
C ILE A 8 14.09 -3.83 -4.84
N ALA A 9 13.19 -3.93 -3.86
CA ALA A 9 13.04 -5.10 -3.03
C ALA A 9 11.92 -5.98 -3.59
N TYR A 10 12.14 -7.29 -3.60
CA TYR A 10 11.14 -8.26 -4.05
C TYR A 10 11.30 -9.58 -3.32
N SER A 11 10.20 -10.31 -3.19
CA SER A 11 10.14 -11.60 -2.52
C SER A 11 10.21 -12.75 -3.52
N VAL A 12 11.06 -13.73 -3.23
CA VAL A 12 11.25 -14.95 -4.02
C VAL A 12 10.79 -16.14 -3.18
N PRO A 13 9.88 -16.99 -3.69
CA PRO A 13 9.48 -18.21 -2.98
C PRO A 13 10.69 -19.10 -2.64
N GLU A 14 10.76 -19.57 -1.40
CA GLU A 14 11.75 -20.52 -0.92
C GLU A 14 11.08 -21.53 0.01
N GLY A 15 10.71 -22.69 -0.54
CA GLY A 15 9.92 -23.69 0.17
C GLY A 15 8.55 -23.15 0.55
N ASP A 16 8.22 -23.22 1.84
CA ASP A 16 6.95 -22.73 2.38
C ASP A 16 6.99 -21.22 2.72
N THR A 17 8.11 -20.52 2.52
CA THR A 17 8.27 -19.10 2.87
C THR A 17 8.80 -18.29 1.69
N PHE A 18 9.15 -17.03 1.92
CA PHE A 18 9.78 -16.15 0.94
C PHE A 18 11.11 -15.62 1.44
N SER A 19 12.07 -15.51 0.53
CA SER A 19 13.32 -14.78 0.72
C SER A 19 13.20 -13.38 0.11
N ILE A 20 13.66 -12.37 0.82
CA ILE A 20 13.65 -10.99 0.33
C ILE A 20 15.00 -10.70 -0.32
N ARG A 21 14.96 -10.21 -1.56
CA ARG A 21 16.12 -9.77 -2.33
C ARG A 21 16.02 -8.30 -2.63
N ILE A 22 17.18 -7.66 -2.84
CA ILE A 22 17.28 -6.26 -3.21
C ILE A 22 18.32 -6.06 -4.32
N GLY A 23 17.98 -5.24 -5.30
CA GLY A 23 18.85 -4.93 -6.44
C GLY A 23 18.47 -3.60 -7.09
N GLU A 24 19.25 -3.21 -8.09
CA GLU A 24 19.00 -1.99 -8.87
C GLU A 24 17.87 -2.22 -9.90
N PRO A 25 17.03 -1.21 -10.18
CA PRO A 25 16.08 -1.28 -11.27
C PRO A 25 16.76 -1.59 -12.60
N GLY A 26 16.19 -2.52 -13.37
CA GLY A 26 16.70 -2.90 -14.69
C GLY A 26 17.92 -3.84 -14.66
N ALA A 27 18.52 -4.10 -13.50
CA ALA A 27 19.55 -5.11 -13.36
C ALA A 27 18.96 -6.53 -13.49
N GLY A 28 19.75 -7.47 -14.00
CA GLY A 28 19.36 -8.88 -14.07
C GLY A 28 19.13 -9.48 -12.68
N VAL A 29 18.24 -10.48 -12.58
CA VAL A 29 17.84 -11.13 -11.31
C VAL A 29 19.04 -11.68 -10.52
N GLY A 30 20.13 -12.05 -11.18
CA GLY A 30 21.36 -12.53 -10.55
C GLY A 30 22.22 -11.46 -9.86
N ALA A 31 22.00 -10.19 -10.16
CA ALA A 31 22.71 -9.07 -9.53
C ALA A 31 22.10 -8.64 -8.19
N ALA A 32 20.88 -9.10 -7.88
CA ALA A 32 20.23 -8.81 -6.62
C ALA A 32 20.84 -9.62 -5.47
N ARG A 33 21.23 -8.94 -4.40
CA ARG A 33 21.70 -9.61 -3.18
C ARG A 33 20.51 -10.09 -2.35
N VAL A 34 20.70 -11.20 -1.64
CA VAL A 34 19.74 -11.67 -0.63
C VAL A 34 19.82 -10.72 0.56
N LEU A 35 18.72 -10.04 0.86
CA LEU A 35 18.62 -9.17 2.04
C LEU A 35 18.27 -10.01 3.27
N CYS A 36 17.39 -11.00 3.10
CA CYS A 36 16.92 -11.84 4.19
C CYS A 36 16.37 -13.16 3.65
N LYS A 37 16.78 -14.29 4.24
CA LYS A 37 16.48 -15.63 3.75
C LYS A 37 15.30 -16.25 4.50
N GLY A 38 14.29 -16.72 3.77
CA GLY A 38 13.14 -17.45 4.30
C GLY A 38 12.33 -16.69 5.36
N CYS A 39 12.35 -15.37 5.32
CA CYS A 39 11.82 -14.54 6.39
C CYS A 39 10.49 -13.87 6.10
N GLY A 40 9.94 -13.99 4.89
CA GLY A 40 8.60 -13.51 4.57
C GLY A 40 8.56 -12.48 3.43
N TYR A 41 7.54 -11.64 3.44
CA TYR A 41 7.13 -10.90 2.24
C TYR A 41 7.39 -9.40 2.33
N ALA A 42 8.16 -8.88 1.38
CA ALA A 42 8.48 -7.46 1.25
C ALA A 42 7.22 -6.64 0.89
N ARG A 43 7.02 -5.50 1.55
CA ARG A 43 5.88 -4.61 1.27
C ARG A 43 6.34 -3.24 0.77
N GLU A 44 6.92 -2.43 1.63
CA GLU A 44 7.13 -1.00 1.36
C GLU A 44 8.44 -0.50 1.96
N PHE A 45 9.10 0.45 1.30
CA PHE A 45 10.28 1.10 1.88
C PHE A 45 9.87 2.24 2.82
N SER A 46 10.66 2.43 3.87
CA SER A 46 10.61 3.66 4.67
C SER A 46 10.88 4.90 3.83
N ALA A 47 10.45 6.05 4.32
CA ALA A 47 10.63 7.35 3.67
C ALA A 47 12.09 7.66 3.31
N ASP A 48 13.03 7.23 4.16
CA ASP A 48 14.48 7.41 4.01
C ASP A 48 15.17 6.24 3.28
N GLY A 49 14.41 5.21 2.87
CA GLY A 49 14.92 4.02 2.20
C GLY A 49 15.82 3.11 3.06
N ARG A 50 16.03 3.43 4.35
CA ARG A 50 16.89 2.64 5.25
C ARG A 50 16.25 1.33 5.70
N PHE A 51 14.92 1.26 5.68
CA PHE A 51 14.17 0.10 6.14
C PHE A 51 13.17 -0.37 5.09
N LEU A 52 12.88 -1.66 5.15
CA LEU A 52 11.80 -2.31 4.43
C LEU A 52 10.79 -2.83 5.44
N LEU A 53 9.53 -2.42 5.29
CA LEU A 53 8.39 -3.02 5.99
C LEU A 53 8.12 -4.37 5.33
N TYR A 54 8.02 -5.42 6.15
CA TYR A 54 7.74 -6.77 5.65
C TYR A 54 6.83 -7.55 6.60
N LEU A 55 6.19 -8.58 6.04
CA LEU A 55 5.28 -9.49 6.73
C LEU A 55 5.99 -10.83 6.98
N PRO A 56 6.45 -11.12 8.21
CA PRO A 56 7.22 -12.33 8.48
C PRO A 56 6.37 -13.60 8.43
N GLU A 57 5.06 -13.51 8.69
CA GLU A 57 4.18 -14.67 8.68
C GLU A 57 3.74 -15.08 7.27
N GLU A 58 4.07 -14.31 6.24
CA GLU A 58 3.65 -14.60 4.88
C GLU A 58 4.37 -15.83 4.31
N THR A 59 3.57 -16.75 3.76
CA THR A 59 4.04 -18.04 3.23
C THR A 59 3.43 -18.31 1.86
N THR A 60 3.99 -19.28 1.14
CA THR A 60 3.49 -19.67 -0.18
C THR A 60 2.11 -20.32 -0.13
N LYS A 61 1.66 -20.76 1.05
CA LYS A 61 0.34 -21.35 1.29
C LYS A 61 -0.63 -20.31 1.85
N LEU A 62 -1.80 -20.23 1.23
CA LEU A 62 -2.88 -19.38 1.68
C LEU A 62 -3.45 -19.90 3.01
N ASP A 63 -3.43 -19.06 4.04
CA ASP A 63 -4.12 -19.29 5.30
C ASP A 63 -4.98 -18.06 5.60
N SER A 64 -6.30 -18.24 5.59
CA SER A 64 -7.24 -17.15 5.85
C SER A 64 -7.25 -16.70 7.31
N LYS A 65 -6.81 -17.56 8.24
CA LYS A 65 -6.77 -17.28 9.69
C LYS A 65 -5.43 -16.71 10.14
N ARG A 66 -4.50 -16.49 9.21
CA ARG A 66 -3.19 -15.93 9.52
C ARG A 66 -3.33 -14.53 10.11
N LYS A 67 -2.65 -14.33 11.24
CA LYS A 67 -2.44 -13.03 11.86
C LYS A 67 -1.08 -12.50 11.40
N TYR A 68 -1.08 -11.38 10.69
CA TYR A 68 0.14 -10.70 10.27
C TYR A 68 0.59 -9.68 11.31
N THR A 69 1.91 -9.55 11.44
CA THR A 69 2.55 -8.40 12.07
C THR A 69 3.40 -7.68 11.02
N VAL A 70 3.81 -6.44 11.33
CA VAL A 70 4.76 -5.71 10.49
C VAL A 70 6.07 -5.55 11.23
N ARG A 71 7.14 -5.97 10.57
CA ARG A 71 8.51 -5.80 11.06
C ARG A 71 9.28 -4.87 10.14
N LEU A 72 10.33 -4.23 10.68
CA LEU A 72 11.29 -3.47 9.90
C LEU A 72 12.51 -4.32 9.64
N LEU A 73 12.92 -4.38 8.37
CA LEU A 73 14.16 -5.01 7.91
C LEU A 73 15.12 -3.91 7.49
N GLU A 74 16.25 -3.77 8.19
CA GLU A 74 17.27 -2.79 7.85
C GLU A 74 17.94 -3.18 6.52
N VAL A 75 17.87 -2.28 5.55
CA VAL A 75 18.35 -2.55 4.19
C VAL A 75 19.86 -2.80 4.16
N ALA A 76 20.64 -2.06 4.95
CA ALA A 76 22.09 -2.19 4.96
C ALA A 76 22.56 -3.55 5.52
N SER A 77 21.95 -4.02 6.61
CA SER A 77 22.45 -5.16 7.39
C SER A 77 21.63 -6.44 7.23
N GLY A 78 20.37 -6.34 6.78
CA GLY A 78 19.41 -7.44 6.81
C GLY A 78 18.91 -7.80 8.22
N LYS A 79 19.23 -7.01 9.25
CA LYS A 79 18.69 -7.21 10.60
C LYS A 79 17.26 -6.73 10.69
N ASP A 80 16.40 -7.52 11.33
CA ASP A 80 15.01 -7.15 11.54
C ASP A 80 14.69 -6.74 12.98
N ARG A 81 13.57 -6.05 13.16
CA ARG A 81 12.99 -5.72 14.46
C ARG A 81 11.46 -5.59 14.40
N PRO A 82 10.72 -5.85 15.50
CA PRO A 82 9.28 -5.61 15.58
C PRO A 82 8.91 -4.15 15.33
N TRP A 83 7.71 -3.89 14.80
CA TRP A 83 7.24 -2.52 14.59
C TRP A 83 5.75 -2.30 14.82
N LEU A 84 4.88 -3.03 14.12
CA LEU A 84 3.43 -2.95 14.31
C LEU A 84 2.85 -4.31 14.61
N GLU A 85 2.13 -4.38 15.72
CA GLU A 85 1.42 -5.57 16.17
C GLU A 85 0.13 -5.14 16.86
N HIS A 86 -0.97 -5.81 16.54
CA HIS A 86 -2.22 -5.72 17.29
C HIS A 86 -2.36 -6.96 18.19
N PRO A 87 -2.92 -6.88 19.41
CA PRO A 87 -3.05 -8.04 20.29
C PRO A 87 -3.84 -9.19 19.66
N SER A 88 -4.98 -8.89 19.03
CA SER A 88 -5.90 -9.88 18.46
C SER A 88 -5.92 -9.91 16.93
N ASP A 89 -5.65 -8.78 16.30
CA ASP A 89 -5.94 -8.59 14.87
C ASP A 89 -4.68 -8.66 14.03
N SER A 90 -4.89 -8.92 12.75
CA SER A 90 -3.84 -8.93 11.74
C SER A 90 -3.58 -7.51 11.26
N VAL A 91 -2.31 -7.16 11.05
CA VAL A 91 -1.88 -5.84 10.59
C VAL A 91 -1.17 -5.96 9.26
N GLU A 92 -1.65 -5.23 8.25
CA GLU A 92 -1.07 -5.23 6.91
C GLU A 92 -0.70 -3.80 6.48
N PRO A 93 0.53 -3.53 6.04
CA PRO A 93 0.88 -2.22 5.49
C PRO A 93 0.36 -2.12 4.06
N TRP A 94 -0.23 -0.98 3.74
CA TRP A 94 -0.86 -0.71 2.43
C TRP A 94 -0.15 0.37 1.64
N GLY A 95 0.65 1.22 2.30
CA GLY A 95 1.48 2.21 1.63
C GLY A 95 1.94 3.31 2.58
N VAL A 96 2.70 4.24 2.03
CA VAL A 96 3.09 5.48 2.72
C VAL A 96 2.09 6.60 2.43
N PHE A 97 2.01 7.57 3.33
CA PHE A 97 1.09 8.68 3.28
C PHE A 97 1.76 9.98 3.74
N GLY A 98 1.23 11.10 3.23
CA GLY A 98 1.54 12.44 3.67
C GLY A 98 2.81 13.06 3.11
N GLU A 99 3.01 14.33 3.46
CA GLU A 99 4.25 15.07 3.22
C GLU A 99 5.45 14.29 3.79
N ASP A 100 6.55 14.26 3.03
CA ASP A 100 7.78 13.53 3.35
C ASP A 100 7.62 12.02 3.62
N ARG A 101 6.49 11.41 3.23
CA ARG A 101 6.16 10.00 3.52
C ARG A 101 6.21 9.72 5.04
N GLY A 102 5.89 10.72 5.87
CA GLY A 102 5.96 10.65 7.32
C GLY A 102 4.90 9.76 7.98
N TRP A 103 4.00 9.16 7.21
CA TRP A 103 2.93 8.30 7.69
C TRP A 103 2.88 7.00 6.89
N VAL A 104 2.34 5.95 7.51
CA VAL A 104 2.10 4.66 6.87
C VAL A 104 0.64 4.29 7.06
N THR A 105 -0.01 3.96 5.95
CA THR A 105 -1.36 3.42 5.94
C THR A 105 -1.29 1.94 6.23
N ILE A 106 -2.08 1.50 7.20
CA ILE A 106 -2.21 0.10 7.58
C ILE A 106 -3.67 -0.32 7.56
N ARG A 107 -3.89 -1.61 7.34
CA ARG A 107 -5.19 -2.24 7.48
C ARG A 107 -5.16 -3.19 8.66
N VAL A 108 -6.10 -3.03 9.56
CA VAL A 108 -6.29 -3.88 10.74
C VAL A 108 -7.50 -4.75 10.48
N VAL A 109 -7.29 -6.07 10.36
CA VAL A 109 -8.34 -7.04 10.03
C VAL A 109 -8.42 -8.13 11.08
N PRO A 110 -9.63 -8.52 11.53
CA PRO A 110 -9.78 -9.73 12.34
C PRO A 110 -9.27 -10.95 11.57
N PRO A 111 -8.52 -11.87 12.19
CA PRO A 111 -8.03 -13.07 11.52
C PRO A 111 -9.22 -13.88 10.98
N GLY A 112 -9.16 -14.31 9.72
CA GLY A 112 -10.27 -14.99 9.04
C GLY A 112 -11.25 -14.07 8.31
N SER A 113 -11.24 -12.75 8.57
CA SER A 113 -12.25 -11.81 8.08
C SER A 113 -11.65 -10.69 7.22
N ARG A 114 -11.12 -11.06 6.04
CA ARG A 114 -10.46 -10.12 5.12
C ARG A 114 -11.33 -8.94 4.65
N ASN A 115 -12.66 -9.03 4.77
CA ASN A 115 -13.58 -7.99 4.30
C ASN A 115 -14.02 -6.98 5.38
N SER A 116 -13.66 -7.18 6.65
CA SER A 116 -14.10 -6.33 7.77
C SER A 116 -12.96 -5.48 8.36
N GLY A 117 -11.97 -5.12 7.53
CA GLY A 117 -10.79 -4.40 7.98
C GLY A 117 -11.00 -2.91 8.13
N ILE A 118 -10.45 -2.32 9.19
CA ILE A 118 -10.43 -0.88 9.40
C ILE A 118 -9.07 -0.34 8.96
N THR A 119 -9.09 0.69 8.13
CA THR A 119 -7.88 1.41 7.76
C THR A 119 -7.47 2.33 8.90
N HIS A 120 -6.18 2.34 9.21
CA HIS A 120 -5.55 3.33 10.06
C HIS A 120 -4.36 3.98 9.35
N ILE A 121 -3.95 5.14 9.83
CA ILE A 121 -2.63 5.71 9.56
C ILE A 121 -1.81 5.74 10.85
N VAL A 122 -0.53 5.46 10.72
CA VAL A 122 0.44 5.48 11.82
C VAL A 122 1.62 6.37 11.46
N PRO A 123 2.21 7.09 12.43
CA PRO A 123 3.41 7.87 12.17
C PRO A 123 4.58 6.95 11.82
N TRP A 124 5.35 7.32 10.80
CA TRP A 124 6.62 6.67 10.51
C TRP A 124 7.65 7.03 11.58
N ARG A 125 8.20 6.02 12.25
CA ARG A 125 9.38 6.10 13.14
C ARG A 125 9.98 4.71 13.31
N GLU A 126 11.26 4.63 13.67
CA GLU A 126 11.93 3.33 13.83
C GLU A 126 11.42 2.53 15.03
N GLN A 127 10.94 3.22 16.08
CA GLN A 127 10.40 2.57 17.26
C GLN A 127 9.01 1.98 16.97
N PRO A 128 8.63 0.87 17.62
CA PRO A 128 7.29 0.34 17.53
C PRO A 128 6.22 1.41 17.80
N VAL A 129 5.11 1.33 17.06
CA VAL A 129 3.97 2.24 17.23
C VAL A 129 2.82 1.46 17.87
N PRO A 130 2.49 1.73 19.15
CA PRO A 130 1.44 0.99 19.84
C PRO A 130 0.06 1.31 19.24
N PRO A 131 -0.92 0.39 19.36
CA PRO A 131 -2.28 0.60 18.85
C PRO A 131 -2.96 1.89 19.33
N SER A 132 -2.63 2.37 20.53
CA SER A 132 -3.16 3.62 21.07
C SER A 132 -2.76 4.88 20.28
N GLU A 133 -1.75 4.78 19.40
CA GLU A 133 -1.31 5.87 18.54
C GLU A 133 -1.81 5.74 17.09
N TRP A 134 -2.57 4.70 16.77
CA TRP A 134 -3.11 4.49 15.43
C TRP A 134 -4.33 5.36 15.21
N ILE A 135 -4.36 6.09 14.10
CA ILE A 135 -5.44 7.03 13.80
C ILE A 135 -6.38 6.34 12.80
N PRO A 136 -7.66 6.11 13.14
CA PRO A 136 -8.60 5.49 12.23
C PRO A 136 -8.93 6.42 11.06
N VAL A 137 -9.01 5.84 9.87
CA VAL A 137 -9.44 6.52 8.65
C VAL A 137 -10.95 6.30 8.50
N ASN A 138 -11.73 7.22 9.07
CA ASN A 138 -13.19 7.17 9.04
C ASN A 138 -13.73 7.92 7.82
N LEU A 139 -13.75 7.26 6.66
CA LEU A 139 -14.28 7.83 5.42
C LEU A 139 -15.72 7.33 5.17
N PRO A 140 -16.70 8.23 4.94
CA PRO A 140 -18.03 7.81 4.50
C PRO A 140 -18.02 7.43 3.02
N PRO A 141 -18.70 6.34 2.59
CA PRO A 141 -19.13 5.17 3.36
C PRO A 141 -18.00 4.13 3.56
N ASP A 142 -18.13 3.34 4.63
CA ASP A 142 -17.15 2.45 5.32
C ASP A 142 -16.36 1.42 4.49
N ASN A 143 -16.43 1.43 3.15
CA ASN A 143 -15.72 0.48 2.29
C ASN A 143 -15.39 1.02 0.89
N SER A 144 -15.45 2.33 0.68
CA SER A 144 -15.08 2.88 -0.63
C SER A 144 -13.57 2.79 -0.83
N PRO A 145 -13.10 2.30 -1.99
CA PRO A 145 -11.67 2.39 -2.32
C PRO A 145 -11.26 3.85 -2.26
N TYR A 146 -10.16 4.13 -1.57
CA TYR A 146 -9.57 5.45 -1.46
C TYR A 146 -8.15 5.42 -2.02
N SER A 147 -7.68 6.57 -2.49
CA SER A 147 -6.32 6.75 -2.97
C SER A 147 -5.67 7.88 -2.19
N HIS A 148 -4.43 7.66 -1.75
CA HIS A 148 -3.62 8.72 -1.16
C HIS A 148 -3.02 9.60 -2.26
N SER A 149 -2.88 10.89 -1.97
CA SER A 149 -2.09 11.76 -2.83
C SER A 149 -0.63 11.28 -2.92
N PRO A 150 -0.01 11.38 -4.11
CA PRO A 150 1.43 11.20 -4.31
C PRO A 150 2.26 12.15 -3.43
N GLY A 151 3.45 11.67 -3.05
CA GLY A 151 4.33 12.28 -2.05
C GLY A 151 4.48 13.80 -2.17
N ASN A 152 3.91 14.49 -1.18
CA ASN A 152 3.95 15.93 -0.85
C ASN A 152 2.57 16.54 -0.57
N SER A 153 1.53 15.74 -0.40
CA SER A 153 0.30 16.26 0.20
C SER A 153 -0.35 15.26 1.14
N ASN A 154 -1.21 15.80 2.01
CA ASN A 154 -1.89 15.05 3.05
C ASN A 154 -3.35 14.76 2.67
N PHE A 155 -3.63 14.46 1.39
CA PHE A 155 -5.00 14.23 0.94
C PHE A 155 -5.31 12.75 0.76
N LEU A 156 -6.51 12.37 1.20
CA LEU A 156 -7.16 11.14 0.80
C LEU A 156 -8.31 11.46 -0.13
N TYR A 157 -8.37 10.75 -1.25
CA TYR A 157 -9.44 10.83 -2.23
C TYR A 157 -10.31 9.60 -2.12
N PHE A 158 -11.61 9.75 -2.34
CA PHE A 158 -12.59 8.65 -2.27
C PHE A 158 -13.89 9.03 -2.97
N PHE A 159 -14.80 8.08 -3.12
CA PHE A 159 -16.15 8.35 -3.61
C PHE A 159 -17.17 8.36 -2.48
N GLN A 160 -18.09 9.34 -2.53
CA GLN A 160 -19.29 9.37 -1.70
C GLN A 160 -20.51 9.37 -2.63
N GLY A 161 -21.05 8.17 -2.89
CA GLY A 161 -21.99 7.99 -4.00
C GLY A 161 -21.33 8.34 -5.33
N PRO A 162 -21.94 9.18 -6.20
CA PRO A 162 -21.35 9.57 -7.48
C PRO A 162 -20.27 10.67 -7.34
N LYS A 163 -20.07 11.24 -6.15
CA LYS A 163 -19.20 12.39 -5.95
C LYS A 163 -17.77 11.95 -5.66
N PHE A 164 -16.82 12.52 -6.38
CA PHE A 164 -15.41 12.37 -6.07
C PHE A 164 -15.02 13.38 -4.98
N MET A 165 -14.60 12.88 -3.83
CA MET A 165 -14.35 13.64 -2.61
C MET A 165 -12.86 13.62 -2.26
N ALA A 166 -12.43 14.64 -1.54
CA ALA A 166 -11.14 14.67 -0.89
C ALA A 166 -11.28 15.10 0.58
N THR A 167 -10.44 14.58 1.45
CA THR A 167 -10.23 15.12 2.81
C THR A 167 -8.75 15.33 3.05
N ARG A 168 -8.41 16.38 3.81
CA ARG A 168 -7.05 16.67 4.23
C ARG A 168 -6.81 16.12 5.63
N PHE A 169 -5.71 15.38 5.78
CA PHE A 169 -5.16 15.04 7.08
C PHE A 169 -4.31 16.20 7.62
N ASP A 170 -4.52 16.54 8.88
CA ASP A 170 -3.69 17.45 9.64
C ASP A 170 -2.74 16.64 10.53
N PRO A 171 -1.43 16.59 10.21
CA PRO A 171 -0.44 15.86 11.01
C PRO A 171 -0.28 16.36 12.43
N GLN A 172 -0.47 17.67 12.66
CA GLN A 172 -0.32 18.28 13.98
C GLN A 172 -1.52 17.96 14.86
N ALA A 173 -2.73 18.08 14.29
CA ALA A 173 -3.96 17.75 15.00
C ALA A 173 -4.31 16.25 14.99
N ARG A 174 -3.55 15.43 14.25
CA ARG A 174 -3.75 13.97 14.09
C ARG A 174 -5.18 13.59 13.70
N ARG A 175 -5.79 14.36 12.80
CA ARG A 175 -7.18 14.15 12.37
C ARG A 175 -7.42 14.54 10.92
N PHE A 176 -8.47 13.97 10.34
CA PHE A 176 -8.99 14.38 9.04
C PHE A 176 -9.94 15.57 9.21
N GLY A 177 -9.89 16.50 8.26
CA GLY A 177 -10.87 17.57 8.14
C GLY A 177 -12.15 17.10 7.45
N GLU A 178 -13.11 18.02 7.34
CA GLU A 178 -14.35 17.78 6.61
C GLU A 178 -14.09 17.46 5.13
N PRO A 179 -14.69 16.39 4.58
CA PRO A 179 -14.61 16.10 3.15
C PRO A 179 -15.18 17.21 2.27
N PHE A 180 -14.56 17.43 1.12
CA PHE A 180 -15.02 18.38 0.10
C PHE A 180 -15.01 17.74 -1.28
N GLU A 181 -15.93 18.18 -2.14
CA GLU A 181 -16.06 17.68 -3.51
C GLU A 181 -14.90 18.19 -4.38
N VAL A 182 -14.22 17.28 -5.07
CA VAL A 182 -13.14 17.58 -6.00
C VAL A 182 -13.76 18.10 -7.29
N LYS A 183 -13.39 19.33 -7.67
CA LYS A 183 -13.85 19.93 -8.92
C LYS A 183 -12.87 19.62 -10.06
N PHE A 184 -13.38 19.05 -11.14
CA PHE A 184 -12.63 18.88 -12.38
C PHE A 184 -12.56 20.19 -13.15
N VAL A 185 -11.52 20.36 -13.97
CA VAL A 185 -11.36 21.53 -14.83
C VAL A 185 -12.55 21.61 -15.80
N PRO A 186 -13.24 22.76 -15.94
CA PRO A 186 -14.34 22.91 -16.89
C PRO A 186 -13.92 22.49 -18.30
N GLY A 187 -14.74 21.69 -18.98
CA GLY A 187 -14.43 21.12 -20.29
C GLY A 187 -13.63 19.81 -20.26
N SER A 188 -13.36 19.23 -19.09
CA SER A 188 -12.80 17.87 -19.00
C SER A 188 -13.78 16.87 -19.64
N PRO A 189 -13.40 16.18 -20.72
CA PRO A 189 -14.33 15.35 -21.49
C PRO A 189 -14.70 14.04 -20.79
N VAL A 190 -14.04 13.73 -19.66
CA VAL A 190 -14.18 12.48 -18.95
C VAL A 190 -14.42 12.72 -17.47
N ALA A 191 -15.53 12.17 -16.97
CA ALA A 191 -15.78 11.99 -15.55
C ALA A 191 -15.35 10.57 -15.13
N ILE A 192 -14.61 10.49 -14.03
CA ILE A 192 -14.31 9.24 -13.34
C ILE A 192 -15.56 8.74 -12.60
N GLN A 193 -15.77 7.43 -12.58
CA GLN A 193 -16.87 6.78 -11.88
C GLN A 193 -16.38 5.93 -10.69
N PRO A 194 -17.20 5.70 -9.66
CA PRO A 194 -16.82 4.88 -8.49
C PRO A 194 -16.31 3.46 -8.83
N GLU A 195 -16.81 2.88 -9.93
CA GLU A 195 -16.47 1.55 -10.41
C GLU A 195 -15.18 1.47 -11.24
N ASP A 196 -14.61 2.62 -11.63
CA ASP A 196 -13.36 2.66 -12.36
C ASP A 196 -12.20 2.19 -11.48
N SER A 197 -11.16 1.63 -12.10
CA SER A 197 -9.88 1.47 -11.39
C SER A 197 -9.12 2.78 -11.48
N TRP A 198 -8.74 3.37 -10.35
CA TRP A 198 -8.15 4.71 -10.34
C TRP A 198 -7.08 4.87 -9.27
N ALA A 199 -6.18 5.83 -9.51
CA ALA A 199 -5.16 6.25 -8.57
C ALA A 199 -4.76 7.71 -8.82
N VAL A 200 -4.46 8.45 -7.76
CA VAL A 200 -3.81 9.74 -7.89
C VAL A 200 -2.30 9.50 -8.06
N ARG A 201 -1.69 10.12 -9.08
CA ARG A 201 -0.27 9.95 -9.49
C ARG A 201 0.32 11.27 -10.00
N GLY A 202 1.39 11.73 -9.38
CA GLY A 202 1.94 13.07 -9.62
C GLY A 202 0.86 14.18 -9.54
N PRO A 203 0.83 15.13 -10.50
CA PRO A 203 -0.17 16.19 -10.54
C PRO A 203 -1.54 15.73 -11.08
N GLY A 204 -1.74 14.43 -11.34
CA GLY A 204 -2.88 13.93 -12.09
C GLY A 204 -3.64 12.77 -11.43
N LEU A 205 -4.81 12.50 -11.98
CA LEU A 205 -5.64 11.34 -11.72
C LEU A 205 -5.50 10.39 -12.90
N VAL A 206 -5.12 9.14 -12.65
CA VAL A 206 -5.09 8.07 -13.65
C VAL A 206 -6.23 7.13 -13.34
N PHE A 207 -7.03 6.79 -14.34
CA PHE A 207 -8.08 5.79 -14.19
C PHE A 207 -8.20 4.97 -15.48
N ALA A 208 -8.53 3.69 -15.31
CA ALA A 208 -8.86 2.78 -16.38
C ALA A 208 -10.38 2.59 -16.37
N ARG A 209 -11.02 3.02 -17.46
CA ARG A 209 -12.42 2.69 -17.71
C ARG A 209 -12.52 1.19 -17.94
N LYS A 210 -13.55 0.55 -17.39
CA LYS A 210 -13.94 -0.80 -17.80
C LYS A 210 -14.47 -0.78 -19.24
N GLU A 211 -13.58 -0.75 -20.22
CA GLU A 211 -13.90 -1.21 -21.58
C GLU A 211 -13.43 -2.66 -21.70
N ASN A 212 -14.30 -3.61 -21.32
CA ASN A 212 -14.10 -5.02 -21.63
C ASN A 212 -14.41 -5.25 -23.11
N HIS A 213 -13.42 -5.07 -23.98
CA HIS A 213 -13.45 -5.65 -25.33
C HIS A 213 -12.49 -6.83 -25.38
N SER A 214 -13.02 -8.03 -25.19
CA SER A 214 -12.30 -9.28 -25.51
C SER A 214 -12.58 -9.63 -26.96
N SER A 215 -11.63 -9.38 -27.86
CA SER A 215 -11.67 -9.95 -29.21
C SER A 215 -10.75 -11.16 -29.27
N VAL A 216 -11.33 -12.36 -29.37
CA VAL A 216 -10.58 -13.57 -29.70
C VAL A 216 -10.41 -13.62 -31.21
N TRP A 217 -9.18 -13.50 -31.68
CA TRP A 217 -8.84 -13.74 -33.08
C TRP A 217 -8.36 -15.18 -33.21
N LEU A 218 -9.16 -16.03 -33.86
CA LEU A 218 -8.73 -17.36 -34.26
C LEU A 218 -8.15 -17.29 -35.68
N MET A 219 -6.86 -17.61 -35.80
CA MET A 219 -6.22 -17.81 -37.10
C MET A 219 -6.40 -19.27 -37.50
N LYS A 220 -7.05 -19.52 -38.65
CA LYS A 220 -7.08 -20.85 -39.27
C LYS A 220 -5.72 -21.09 -39.94
N LEU A 221 -4.99 -22.11 -39.50
CA LEU A 221 -3.78 -22.55 -40.20
C LEU A 221 -4.20 -23.26 -41.51
N PRO A 222 -3.47 -23.05 -42.62
CA PRO A 222 -3.72 -23.75 -43.88
C PRO A 222 -3.42 -25.25 -43.74
N GLU A 223 -4.17 -26.07 -44.47
CA GLU A 223 -4.08 -27.54 -44.50
C GLU A 223 -2.74 -28.07 -45.00
#